data_AF-A0A357YYD4-F1
#
_entry.id   AF-A0A357YYD4-F1
#
_cell.length_a   1.000
_cell.length_b   1.000
_cell.length_c   1.000
_cell.angle_alpha   90.00
_cell.angle_beta   90.00
_cell.angle_gamma   90.00
#
_symmetry.space_group_name_H-M   'P 1'
#
loop_
_entity.id
_entity.type
_entity.pdbx_description
1 polymer ?
#
loop_
_entity_poly.entity_id
_entity_poly.type
_entity_poly.pdbx_seq_one_letter_code
_entity_poly.pdbx_strand_id
1 'polypeptide(L)'
;MEKENNSENEDLRTQLRTAAADGASVEFAFPGSVMVYQFPLRDWTYTGLGILARQDSKILDHIQEGQIFSVTLRREGIRLSLEAYRVEIRHISDPEQGRHPGHKVIGLSILEKEAVL
;
A
#
# COMPACT_ATOMS: atom_id res chain seq x y z
N MET A 1 41.48 9.17 11.58
CA MET A 1 40.87 8.65 10.35
C MET A 1 39.91 7.58 10.78
N GLU A 2 38.62 7.87 10.75
CA GLU A 2 37.51 6.91 10.60
C GLU A 2 36.24 7.75 10.52
N LYS A 3 35.54 7.64 9.39
CA LYS A 3 34.27 8.31 9.13
C LYS A 3 33.19 7.35 9.60
N GLU A 4 32.50 7.70 10.67
CA GLU A 4 31.24 7.05 11.04
C GLU A 4 30.16 7.54 10.07
N ASN A 5 29.88 6.73 9.04
CA ASN A 5 28.69 6.90 8.21
C ASN A 5 27.48 6.43 9.02
N ASN A 6 26.94 7.32 9.85
CA ASN A 6 25.61 7.14 10.40
C ASN A 6 24.63 7.39 9.24
N SER A 7 24.16 6.32 8.60
CA SER A 7 23.06 6.37 7.64
C SER A 7 21.78 6.69 8.41
N GLU A 8 21.63 7.94 8.82
CA GLU A 8 20.36 8.52 9.25
C GLU A 8 19.45 8.54 8.03
N ASN A 9 18.71 7.45 7.83
CA ASN A 9 17.48 7.50 7.07
C ASN A 9 16.51 8.34 7.91
N GLU A 10 16.66 9.66 7.83
CA GLU A 10 15.70 10.60 8.41
C GLU A 10 14.30 10.15 7.96
N ASP A 11 13.39 9.98 8.91
CA ASP A 11 12.00 9.66 8.57
C ASP A 11 11.39 10.91 7.92
N LEU A 12 11.58 11.06 6.60
CA LEU A 12 11.12 12.19 5.78
C LEU A 12 9.58 12.32 5.74
N ARG A 13 8.87 11.49 6.49
CA ARG A 13 7.41 11.45 6.49
C ARG A 13 6.85 12.60 7.31
N THR A 14 6.04 13.41 6.66
CA THR A 14 5.35 14.55 7.29
C THR A 14 4.14 14.12 8.15
N GLN A 15 3.71 12.85 8.08
CA GLN A 15 2.51 12.35 8.75
C GLN A 15 2.75 11.01 9.43
N LEU A 16 2.28 10.88 10.68
CA LEU A 16 2.25 9.61 11.41
C LEU A 16 1.21 8.67 10.78
N ARG A 17 1.60 7.40 10.55
CA ARG A 17 0.73 6.38 9.97
C ARG A 17 0.00 5.59 11.05
N THR A 18 -1.28 5.30 10.82
CA THR A 18 -2.09 4.44 11.68
C THR A 18 -1.96 3.00 11.20
N ALA A 19 -1.60 2.07 12.10
CA ALA A 19 -1.60 0.64 11.79
C ALA A 19 -3.01 0.18 11.41
N ALA A 20 -3.09 -0.67 10.39
CA ALA A 20 -4.35 -1.27 9.99
C ALA A 20 -4.74 -2.35 11.00
N ALA A 21 -6.05 -2.51 11.19
CA ALA A 21 -6.56 -3.59 12.01
C ALA A 21 -6.71 -4.89 11.21
N ASP A 22 -6.93 -6.00 11.92
CA ASP A 22 -6.93 -7.32 11.31
C ASP A 22 -8.04 -7.47 10.26
N GLY A 23 -7.68 -8.04 9.11
CA GLY A 23 -8.59 -8.22 7.98
C GLY A 23 -8.82 -6.98 7.11
N ALA A 24 -8.27 -5.81 7.48
CA ALA A 24 -8.28 -4.64 6.61
C ALA A 24 -7.50 -4.90 5.32
N SER A 25 -8.01 -4.42 4.19
CA SER A 25 -7.44 -4.72 2.87
C SER A 25 -7.75 -3.69 1.81
N VAL A 26 -6.97 -3.74 0.73
CA VAL A 26 -7.17 -2.94 -0.48
C VAL A 26 -7.39 -3.88 -1.65
N GLU A 27 -8.44 -3.63 -2.42
CA GLU A 27 -8.78 -4.39 -3.62
C GLU A 27 -8.40 -3.61 -4.88
N PHE A 28 -7.62 -4.24 -5.75
CA PHE A 28 -7.22 -3.73 -7.05
C PHE A 28 -8.06 -4.38 -8.14
N ALA A 29 -8.73 -3.55 -8.93
CA ALA A 29 -9.30 -3.95 -10.21
C ALA A 29 -8.35 -3.52 -11.33
N PHE A 30 -7.65 -4.47 -11.94
CA PHE A 30 -6.76 -4.17 -13.06
C PHE A 30 -7.59 -3.89 -14.32
N PRO A 31 -7.34 -2.78 -15.05
CA PRO A 31 -8.05 -2.50 -16.28
C PRO A 31 -7.97 -3.67 -17.28
N GLY A 32 -9.12 -4.14 -17.76
CA GLY A 32 -9.20 -5.27 -18.70
C GLY A 32 -9.07 -6.66 -18.06
N SER A 33 -8.96 -6.76 -16.73
CA SER A 33 -8.98 -8.02 -15.99
C SER A 33 -10.32 -8.23 -15.28
N VAL A 34 -10.84 -9.46 -15.30
CA VAL A 34 -11.99 -9.87 -14.47
C VAL A 34 -11.58 -10.25 -13.05
N MET A 35 -10.28 -10.31 -12.76
CA MET A 35 -9.76 -10.67 -11.44
C MET A 35 -9.56 -9.44 -10.56
N VAL A 36 -10.11 -9.51 -9.35
CA VAL A 36 -9.86 -8.56 -8.27
C VAL A 36 -8.75 -9.12 -7.39
N TYR A 37 -7.70 -8.33 -7.16
CA TYR A 37 -6.60 -8.71 -6.27
C TYR A 37 -6.77 -8.02 -4.92
N GLN A 38 -6.78 -8.79 -3.85
CA GLN A 38 -6.91 -8.28 -2.50
C GLN A 38 -5.55 -8.34 -1.79
N PHE A 39 -5.11 -7.20 -1.27
CA PHE A 39 -3.86 -7.08 -0.52
C PHE A 39 -4.15 -6.68 0.93
N PRO A 40 -3.50 -7.31 1.92
CA PRO A 40 -3.56 -6.85 3.30
C PRO A 40 -3.13 -5.39 3.42
N LEU A 41 -3.93 -4.59 4.13
CA LEU A 41 -3.55 -3.24 4.51
C LEU A 41 -2.62 -3.35 5.72
N ARG A 42 -1.46 -2.69 5.67
CA ARG A 42 -0.48 -2.62 6.76
C ARG A 42 -0.74 -1.38 7.62
N ASP A 43 -0.90 -0.24 6.96
CA ASP A 43 -1.09 1.06 7.61
C ASP A 43 -1.67 2.09 6.63
N TRP A 44 -2.07 3.25 7.14
CA TRP A 44 -2.66 4.32 6.33
C TRP A 44 -2.49 5.71 6.96
N THR A 45 -2.69 6.74 6.14
CA THR A 45 -2.91 8.14 6.50
C THR A 45 -4.08 8.69 5.67
N TYR A 46 -4.40 9.97 5.80
CA TYR A 46 -5.39 10.64 4.94
C TYR A 46 -4.95 10.74 3.47
N THR A 47 -3.65 10.60 3.20
CA THR A 47 -3.03 10.83 1.88
C THR A 47 -2.33 9.60 1.31
N GLY A 48 -2.27 8.48 2.05
CA GLY A 48 -1.55 7.31 1.62
C GLY A 48 -1.95 6.01 2.31
N LEU A 49 -1.68 4.91 1.61
CA LEU A 49 -1.94 3.54 2.07
C LEU A 49 -0.65 2.74 1.96
N GLY A 50 -0.51 1.72 2.81
CA GLY A 50 0.63 0.80 2.80
C GLY A 50 0.07 -0.60 2.76
N ILE A 51 0.40 -1.36 1.73
CA ILE A 51 -0.12 -2.72 1.54
C ILE A 51 1.03 -3.72 1.49
N LEU A 52 0.69 -4.98 1.70
CA LEU A 52 1.64 -6.10 1.63
C LEU A 52 1.33 -6.98 0.42
N ALA A 53 2.36 -7.31 -0.35
CA ALA A 53 2.30 -8.33 -1.38
C ALA A 53 3.34 -9.41 -1.07
N ARG A 54 3.03 -10.67 -1.32
CA ARG A 54 4.06 -11.72 -1.21
C ARG A 54 5.19 -11.44 -2.20
N GLN A 55 6.43 -11.64 -1.79
CA GLN A 55 7.61 -11.39 -2.61
C GLN A 55 7.69 -12.27 -3.86
N ASP A 56 7.01 -13.43 -3.84
CA ASP A 56 6.92 -14.38 -4.95
C ASP A 56 5.65 -14.22 -5.79
N SER A 57 4.86 -13.17 -5.53
CA SER A 57 3.65 -12.89 -6.30
C SER A 57 4.00 -12.34 -7.68
N LYS A 58 3.46 -12.97 -8.73
CA LYS A 58 3.58 -12.49 -10.12
C LYS A 58 3.04 -11.08 -10.33
N ILE A 59 2.20 -10.57 -9.43
CA ILE A 59 1.71 -9.19 -9.55
C ILE A 59 2.84 -8.17 -9.50
N LEU A 60 3.94 -8.49 -8.81
CA LEU A 60 5.12 -7.63 -8.73
C LEU A 60 5.79 -7.44 -10.09
N ASP A 61 5.60 -8.36 -11.04
CA ASP A 61 6.08 -8.24 -12.42
C ASP A 61 5.19 -7.33 -13.28
N HIS A 62 4.00 -6.98 -12.78
CA HIS A 62 2.96 -6.23 -13.50
C HIS A 62 2.70 -4.84 -12.93
N ILE A 63 3.35 -4.50 -11.83
CA ILE A 63 3.24 -3.19 -11.19
C ILE A 63 4.58 -2.45 -11.16
N GLN A 64 4.54 -1.13 -11.25
CA GLN A 64 5.72 -0.27 -11.14
C GLN A 64 5.35 1.07 -10.49
N GLU A 65 6.36 1.78 -9.98
CA GLU A 65 6.20 3.13 -9.46
C GLU A 65 5.64 4.08 -10.54
N GLY A 66 4.79 5.01 -10.13
CA GLY A 66 4.08 5.97 -10.99
C GLY A 66 2.79 5.44 -11.63
N GLN A 67 2.49 4.14 -11.55
CA GLN A 67 1.22 3.62 -12.05
C GLN A 67 0.04 4.03 -11.17
N ILE A 68 -1.09 4.31 -11.82
CA ILE A 68 -2.33 4.73 -11.18
C ILE A 68 -3.37 3.61 -11.27
N PHE A 69 -4.04 3.33 -10.15
CA PHE A 69 -5.10 2.35 -10.03
C PHE A 69 -6.33 2.94 -9.36
N SER A 70 -7.51 2.49 -9.76
CA SER A 70 -8.71 2.59 -8.95
C SER A 70 -8.72 1.41 -7.99
N VAL A 71 -8.82 1.70 -6.69
CA VAL A 71 -8.80 0.69 -5.63
C VAL A 71 -9.98 0.87 -4.70
N THR A 72 -10.40 -0.20 -4.06
CA THR A 72 -11.40 -0.15 -3.00
C THR A 72 -10.79 -0.48 -1.66
N LEU A 73 -11.00 0.39 -0.68
CA LEU A 73 -10.48 0.24 0.67
C LEU A 73 -11.54 -0.41 1.56
N ARG A 74 -11.18 -1.51 2.22
CA ARG A 74 -11.98 -2.16 3.25
C ARG A 74 -11.32 -1.95 4.61
N ARG A 75 -11.89 -1.01 5.38
CA ARG A 75 -11.61 -0.82 6.82
C ARG A 75 -12.61 -1.68 7.61
N GLU A 76 -12.23 -2.17 8.79
CA GLU A 76 -12.98 -3.17 9.59
C GLU A 76 -14.52 -3.09 9.55
N GLY A 77 -15.17 -4.26 9.66
CA GLY A 77 -16.58 -4.39 10.00
C GLY A 77 -17.51 -4.84 8.87
N ILE A 78 -18.59 -5.51 9.25
CA ILE A 78 -19.61 -6.15 8.38
C ILE A 78 -20.33 -5.15 7.46
N ARG A 79 -20.19 -3.84 7.71
CA ARG A 79 -20.69 -2.80 6.81
C ARG A 79 -19.60 -2.46 5.79
N LEU A 80 -19.83 -2.93 4.57
CA LEU A 80 -19.11 -2.58 3.34
C LEU A 80 -19.12 -1.07 3.09
N SER A 81 -18.35 -0.28 3.85
CA SER A 81 -17.98 1.06 3.39
C SER A 81 -16.93 0.85 2.30
N LEU A 82 -17.40 0.58 1.08
CA LEU A 82 -16.57 0.48 -0.10
C LEU A 82 -16.17 1.91 -0.48
N GLU A 83 -15.09 2.40 0.11
CA GLU A 83 -14.50 3.66 -0.30
C GLU A 83 -13.60 3.38 -1.49
N ALA A 84 -13.97 3.91 -2.65
CA ALA A 84 -13.16 3.85 -3.85
C ALA A 84 -12.20 5.04 -3.91
N TYR A 85 -10.96 4.78 -4.31
CA TYR A 85 -9.91 5.79 -4.40
C TYR A 85 -9.11 5.60 -5.68
N ARG A 86 -8.69 6.71 -6.27
CA ARG A 86 -7.60 6.71 -7.25
C ARG A 86 -6.28 6.86 -6.51
N VAL A 87 -5.36 5.93 -6.74
CA VAL A 87 -4.07 5.88 -6.05
C VAL A 87 -2.91 5.74 -7.03
N GLU A 88 -1.74 6.25 -6.67
CA GLU A 88 -0.48 6.07 -7.38
C GLU A 88 0.47 5.17 -6.57
N ILE A 89 1.14 4.22 -7.23
CA ILE A 89 2.23 3.46 -6.61
C ILE A 89 3.45 4.38 -6.46
N ARG A 90 3.87 4.63 -5.21
CA ARG A 90 4.98 5.54 -4.90
C ARG A 90 6.29 4.83 -4.58
N HIS A 91 6.25 3.62 -4.04
CA HIS A 91 7.43 2.79 -3.83
C HIS A 91 7.05 1.32 -3.66
N ILE A 92 7.97 0.44 -4.04
CA ILE A 92 7.92 -1.00 -3.75
C ILE A 92 9.23 -1.37 -3.05
N SER A 93 9.18 -1.73 -1.77
CA SER A 93 10.38 -1.94 -0.95
C SER A 93 10.33 -3.23 -0.16
N ASP A 94 11.49 -3.65 0.32
CA ASP A 94 11.53 -4.62 1.41
C ASP A 94 10.96 -3.99 2.71
N PRO A 95 10.29 -4.78 3.55
CA PRO A 95 9.91 -4.34 4.88
C PRO A 95 11.15 -4.13 5.75
N GLU A 96 10.98 -3.36 6.82
CA GLU A 96 12.01 -3.25 7.86
C GLU A 96 12.39 -4.62 8.42
N GLN A 97 13.65 -4.80 8.79
CA GLN A 97 14.17 -6.09 9.25
C GLN A 97 13.28 -6.69 10.35
N GLY A 98 12.89 -7.96 10.16
CA GLY A 98 12.05 -8.70 11.11
C GLY A 98 10.54 -8.43 10.99
N ARG A 99 10.09 -7.48 10.15
CA ARG A 99 8.67 -7.23 9.88
C ARG A 99 8.22 -7.90 8.58
N HIS A 100 7.03 -8.52 8.61
CA HIS A 100 6.36 -9.12 7.44
C HIS A 100 7.28 -10.00 6.55
N PRO A 101 7.91 -11.06 7.10
CA PRO A 101 8.82 -11.90 6.33
C PRO A 101 8.13 -12.49 5.09
N GLY A 102 8.86 -12.55 3.97
CA GLY A 102 8.34 -13.06 2.70
C GLY A 102 7.42 -12.10 1.94
N HIS A 103 7.32 -10.84 2.36
CA HIS A 103 6.48 -9.83 1.72
C HIS A 103 7.29 -8.63 1.26
N LYS A 104 6.77 -7.92 0.25
CA LYS A 104 7.14 -6.57 -0.12
C LYS A 104 6.11 -5.59 0.44
N VAL A 105 6.57 -4.39 0.74
CA VAL A 105 5.73 -3.24 1.08
C VAL A 105 5.50 -2.45 -0.19
N ILE A 106 4.24 -2.15 -0.48
CA ILE A 106 3.87 -1.25 -1.57
C ILE A 106 3.23 0.00 -0.96
N GLY A 107 3.87 1.14 -1.18
CA GLY A 107 3.38 2.45 -0.74
C GLY A 107 2.51 3.09 -1.81
N LEU A 108 1.29 3.47 -1.44
CA LEU A 108 0.33 4.11 -2.33
C LEU A 108 0.07 5.55 -1.86
N SER A 109 -0.01 6.50 -2.80
CA SER A 109 -0.52 7.85 -2.54
C SER A 109 -1.96 7.96 -3.02
N ILE A 110 -2.84 8.47 -2.17
CA ILE A 110 -4.24 8.75 -2.52
C ILE A 110 -4.27 10.07 -3.29
N LEU A 111 -4.74 10.02 -4.54
CA LEU A 111 -4.91 11.19 -5.39
C LEU A 111 -6.29 11.82 -5.18
N GLU A 112 -7.33 11.00 -5.16
CA GLU A 112 -8.70 11.44 -4.95
C GLU A 112 -9.59 10.30 -4.46
N LYS A 113 -10.68 10.65 -3.78
CA LYS A 113 -11.77 9.73 -3.45
C LYS A 113 -12.73 9.68 -4.64
N GLU A 114 -13.03 8.48 -5.12
CA GLU A 114 -14.00 8.29 -6.19
C GLU A 114 -15.42 8.35 -5.61
N ALA A 115 -16.32 9.04 -6.30
CA ALA A 115 -17.73 9.04 -5.95
C ALA A 115 -18.34 7.69 -6.35
N VAL A 116 -18.92 6.99 -5.38
CA VAL A 116 -19.77 5.83 -5.66
C VAL A 116 -21.12 6.39 -6.12
N LEU A 117 -21.43 6.24 -7.42
CA LEU A 117 -22.74 6.59 -8.00
C LEU A 117 -23.83 5.62 -7.54
#